data_AF-A0A1Y1HW85-F1
#
_entry.id   AF-A0A1Y1HW85-F1
#
_cell.length_a   1.000
_cell.length_b   1.000
_cell.length_c   1.000
_cell.angle_alpha   90.00
_cell.angle_beta   90.00
_cell.angle_gamma   90.00
#
_symmetry.space_group_name_H-M   'P 1'
#
loop_
_entity.id
_entity.type
_entity.pdbx_description
1 polymer ?
#
loop_
_entity_poly.entity_id
_entity_poly.type
_entity_poly.pdbx_seq_one_letter_code
_entity_poly.pdbx_strand_id
1 'polypeptide(L)'
;MPTGQGDVPPRHVKGNHRPPAMSPLAFLTNPATPGRKTERHRKARLAALGAGALLAIYALLLQFDMAPAWLGGGANSVSAVAPRSCGGHHQGPAVGSEYFHNRTVLYDSLSGPQEYSFLSSGKTSQSLKVSDLFEEKDGKLVPILKEQKVAVRANVLHVDRKEAHQMYQTVKRILSRYGFGDTAVWYQDPDMYHMSLWHASHHLDPVPASPREVGLEIVGVTQVTHKACPLRVSLDRVVLTSTGVVLGLWQLLSGTEPFDLRQQLRKNLPRSPETQLYDPVMLHTSFARILKGPDSRKGVGNESGNMASVLREAAEELDKELCGTQTTLSTLLYVEEWDLLALALDGRITPRLLPLRCGEPIT
;
A
#
# COMPACT_ATOMS: atom_id res chain seq x y z
N MET A 1 -23.83 36.45 -69.44
CA MET A 1 -23.75 37.76 -68.77
C MET A 1 -23.25 37.56 -67.34
N PRO A 2 -22.59 38.53 -66.70
CA PRO A 2 -21.50 38.23 -65.75
C PRO A 2 -21.60 38.95 -64.37
N THR A 3 -20.50 38.80 -63.60
CA THR A 3 -19.98 39.63 -62.48
C THR A 3 -20.55 39.41 -61.07
N GLY A 4 -19.78 39.51 -59.97
CA GLY A 4 -18.34 39.69 -59.73
C GLY A 4 -18.04 39.23 -58.28
N GLN A 5 -16.86 38.78 -57.83
CA GLN A 5 -15.52 39.38 -57.85
C GLN A 5 -15.42 40.70 -57.07
N GLY A 6 -14.54 40.76 -56.06
CA GLY A 6 -14.37 41.91 -55.15
C GLY A 6 -13.25 41.67 -54.12
N ASP A 7 -12.02 42.01 -54.50
CA ASP A 7 -10.79 41.79 -53.73
C ASP A 7 -10.47 42.90 -52.68
N VAL A 8 -9.37 42.63 -51.96
CA VAL A 8 -8.88 43.16 -50.68
C VAL A 8 -8.08 44.52 -50.79
N PRO A 9 -7.10 44.90 -49.93
CA PRO A 9 -7.02 46.16 -49.13
C PRO A 9 -5.97 47.16 -49.70
N PRO A 10 -5.19 48.03 -48.96
CA PRO A 10 -5.22 48.50 -47.55
C PRO A 10 -4.97 50.02 -47.36
N ARG A 11 -4.89 50.50 -46.08
CA ARG A 11 -3.71 51.27 -45.56
C ARG A 11 -3.76 51.62 -44.05
N HIS A 12 -2.65 51.30 -43.36
CA HIS A 12 -1.81 52.08 -42.40
C HIS A 12 -2.41 53.28 -41.60
N VAL A 13 -1.97 53.58 -40.35
CA VAL A 13 -0.61 54.08 -39.99
C VAL A 13 -0.25 53.93 -38.48
N LYS A 14 1.02 53.55 -38.23
CA LYS A 14 1.97 53.78 -37.09
C LYS A 14 1.50 54.16 -35.65
N GLY A 15 2.22 53.61 -34.67
CA GLY A 15 2.38 54.18 -33.31
C GLY A 15 3.42 53.45 -32.44
N ASN A 16 4.70 53.89 -32.46
CA ASN A 16 5.74 53.42 -31.55
C ASN A 16 5.60 54.09 -30.17
N HIS A 17 5.91 53.39 -29.06
CA HIS A 17 6.81 53.93 -28.03
C HIS A 17 7.34 52.89 -27.00
N ARG A 18 8.66 52.98 -26.79
CA ARG A 18 9.54 52.54 -25.69
C ARG A 18 10.59 53.68 -25.56
N PRO A 19 11.47 53.77 -24.54
CA PRO A 19 11.58 53.03 -23.27
C PRO A 19 11.48 54.05 -22.09
N PRO A 20 12.36 54.22 -21.05
CA PRO A 20 13.77 53.82 -20.87
C PRO A 20 14.04 52.80 -19.74
N ALA A 21 15.25 52.25 -19.74
CA ALA A 21 15.88 51.60 -18.58
C ALA A 21 16.89 52.57 -17.93
N MET A 22 17.21 52.38 -16.66
CA MET A 22 18.43 52.91 -16.04
C MET A 22 19.11 51.84 -15.18
N SER A 23 20.43 51.85 -15.25
CA SER A 23 21.38 51.18 -14.36
C SER A 23 22.33 52.27 -13.80
N PRO A 24 23.54 51.96 -13.31
CA PRO A 24 23.82 51.44 -11.97
C PRO A 24 24.73 52.37 -11.14
N LEU A 25 24.82 52.15 -9.83
CA LEU A 25 25.97 52.57 -9.01
C LEU A 25 26.01 51.71 -7.72
N ALA A 26 27.10 51.77 -6.96
CA ALA A 26 27.43 50.77 -5.93
C ALA A 26 28.47 51.29 -4.89
N PHE A 27 28.98 50.35 -4.08
CA PHE A 27 30.08 50.41 -3.10
C PHE A 27 29.79 50.81 -1.64
N LEU A 28 30.12 49.85 -0.75
CA LEU A 28 30.63 49.95 0.64
C LEU A 28 29.65 50.35 1.77
N THR A 29 29.72 49.83 3.01
CA THR A 29 30.75 49.03 3.73
C THR A 29 30.20 47.80 4.51
N ASN A 30 31.11 46.95 4.99
CA ASN A 30 30.94 45.84 5.96
C ASN A 30 31.36 46.32 7.39
N PRO A 31 31.31 45.54 8.49
CA PRO A 31 30.67 44.23 8.75
C PRO A 31 29.88 44.14 10.08
N ALA A 32 29.16 43.03 10.32
CA ALA A 32 28.73 42.61 11.68
C ALA A 32 28.64 41.08 11.83
N THR A 33 29.32 40.53 12.84
CA THR A 33 29.48 39.07 13.10
C THR A 33 28.35 38.51 14.03
N PRO A 34 28.28 37.21 14.35
CA PRO A 34 27.14 36.37 13.95
C PRO A 34 26.08 36.14 15.06
N GLY A 35 24.84 36.55 14.79
CA GLY A 35 23.71 36.44 15.72
C GLY A 35 22.89 35.14 15.61
N ARG A 36 23.33 34.07 16.32
CA ARG A 36 22.52 33.09 17.09
C ARG A 36 21.22 32.45 16.51
N LYS A 37 20.87 32.60 15.21
CA LYS A 37 19.58 32.15 14.63
C LYS A 37 19.62 30.81 13.87
N THR A 38 20.80 30.32 13.46
CA THR A 38 20.94 29.10 12.63
C THR A 38 20.72 27.79 13.41
N GLU A 39 21.08 27.76 14.71
CA GLU A 39 20.91 26.61 15.59
C GLU A 39 19.43 26.19 15.74
N ARG A 40 18.53 27.17 15.92
CA ARG A 40 17.08 26.91 16.09
C ARG A 40 16.44 26.36 14.82
N HIS A 41 16.81 26.83 13.64
CA HIS A 41 16.28 26.27 12.39
C HIS A 41 16.83 24.88 12.07
N ARG A 42 18.09 24.57 12.45
CA ARG A 42 18.65 23.22 12.29
C ARG A 42 18.03 22.22 13.27
N LYS A 43 17.82 22.61 14.54
CA LYS A 43 17.09 21.80 15.53
C LYS A 43 15.61 21.64 15.19
N ALA A 44 14.95 22.67 14.65
CA ALA A 44 13.57 22.56 14.17
C ALA A 44 13.44 21.61 12.96
N ARG A 45 14.39 21.61 12.02
CA ARG A 45 14.40 20.64 10.91
C ARG A 45 14.69 19.21 11.37
N LEU A 46 15.62 19.01 12.31
CA LEU A 46 15.87 17.69 12.91
C LEU A 46 14.68 17.18 13.75
N ALA A 47 14.01 18.07 14.49
CA ALA A 47 12.79 17.73 15.22
C ALA A 47 11.60 17.45 14.28
N ALA A 48 11.48 18.17 13.15
CA ALA A 48 10.45 17.88 12.14
C ALA A 48 10.72 16.58 11.38
N LEU A 49 11.98 16.24 11.10
CA LEU A 49 12.37 14.94 10.53
C LEU A 49 12.10 13.80 11.53
N GLY A 50 12.42 13.99 12.82
CA GLY A 50 12.11 13.04 13.88
C GLY A 50 10.60 12.86 14.12
N ALA A 51 9.84 13.95 14.11
CA ALA A 51 8.38 13.92 14.25
C ALA A 51 7.69 13.31 13.01
N GLY A 52 8.21 13.56 11.80
CA GLY A 52 7.72 12.92 10.57
C GLY A 52 7.98 11.42 10.55
N ALA A 53 9.16 10.97 10.98
CA ALA A 53 9.46 9.56 11.17
C ALA A 53 8.57 8.92 12.26
N LEU A 54 8.37 9.61 13.39
CA LEU A 54 7.47 9.16 14.45
C LEU A 54 6.01 9.10 14.00
N LEU A 55 5.53 10.02 13.16
CA LEU A 55 4.18 10.01 12.58
C LEU A 55 4.00 8.91 11.53
N ALA A 56 5.01 8.63 10.70
CA ALA A 56 4.99 7.51 9.77
C ALA A 56 4.98 6.17 10.51
N ILE A 57 5.76 6.05 11.59
CA ILE A 57 5.70 4.92 12.52
C ILE A 57 4.30 4.86 13.15
N TYR A 58 3.75 5.96 13.67
CA TYR A 58 2.41 5.98 14.29
C TYR A 58 1.30 5.59 13.31
N ALA A 59 1.41 5.95 12.03
CA ALA A 59 0.51 5.47 10.98
C ALA A 59 0.62 3.95 10.77
N LEU A 60 1.83 3.39 10.78
CA LEU A 60 2.07 1.94 10.76
C LEU A 60 1.46 1.25 12.00
N LEU A 61 1.65 1.82 13.18
CA LEU A 61 1.10 1.30 14.44
C LEU A 61 -0.44 1.38 14.45
N LEU A 62 -1.06 2.39 13.82
CA LEU A 62 -2.53 2.48 13.65
C LEU A 62 -3.10 1.54 12.57
N GLN A 63 -2.27 1.00 11.68
CA GLN A 63 -2.67 -0.01 10.71
C GLN A 63 -2.56 -1.44 11.24
N PHE A 64 -1.58 -1.72 12.12
CA PHE A 64 -1.30 -3.08 12.60
C PHE A 64 -1.28 -3.23 14.12
N ASP A 65 -1.78 -2.24 14.87
CA ASP A 65 -1.99 -2.26 16.34
C ASP A 65 -0.78 -2.85 17.10
N MET A 66 0.44 -2.56 16.63
CA MET A 66 1.68 -3.05 17.24
C MET A 66 2.08 -2.14 18.40
N ALA A 67 2.44 -2.72 19.53
CA ALA A 67 3.01 -1.96 20.64
C ALA A 67 4.53 -1.73 20.43
N PRO A 68 5.09 -0.55 20.77
CA PRO A 68 6.52 -0.32 20.71
C PRO A 68 7.24 -1.07 21.83
N ALA A 69 7.64 -2.32 21.57
CA ALA A 69 8.40 -3.17 22.47
C ALA A 69 9.90 -2.79 22.52
N TRP A 70 10.21 -1.53 22.85
CA TRP A 70 11.57 -1.06 23.11
C TRP A 70 11.62 -0.11 24.31
N LEU A 71 11.83 -0.67 25.50
CA LEU A 71 12.61 -0.09 26.61
C LEU A 71 12.62 -1.07 27.81
N GLY A 72 13.71 -1.84 27.97
CA GLY A 72 14.08 -2.44 29.26
C GLY A 72 14.46 -3.93 29.28
N GLY A 73 15.56 -4.22 29.98
CA GLY A 73 15.80 -5.49 30.68
C GLY A 73 16.21 -6.70 29.86
N GLY A 74 17.49 -7.08 29.92
CA GLY A 74 17.95 -8.34 29.35
C GLY A 74 17.60 -9.57 30.22
N ALA A 75 17.32 -10.69 29.57
CA ALA A 75 17.42 -12.02 30.14
C ALA A 75 17.74 -13.02 29.02
N ASN A 76 18.58 -14.02 29.29
CA ASN A 76 18.85 -15.09 28.34
C ASN A 76 17.57 -15.92 28.12
N SER A 77 17.06 -15.95 26.89
CA SER A 77 16.09 -16.95 26.44
C SER A 77 16.70 -17.76 25.29
N VAL A 78 16.54 -19.08 25.37
CA VAL A 78 17.09 -20.00 24.38
C VAL A 78 16.37 -19.78 23.05
N SER A 79 17.12 -19.61 21.97
CA SER A 79 16.58 -19.34 20.64
C SER A 79 15.72 -20.52 20.17
N ALA A 80 14.40 -20.37 20.27
CA ALA A 80 13.46 -21.24 19.60
C ALA A 80 13.57 -20.94 18.10
N VAL A 81 14.17 -21.87 17.36
CA VAL A 81 14.32 -21.76 15.91
C VAL A 81 12.92 -21.76 15.30
N ALA A 82 12.48 -20.60 14.82
CA ALA A 82 11.24 -20.48 14.07
C ALA A 82 11.23 -21.45 12.89
N PRO A 83 10.07 -22.03 12.50
CA PRO A 83 9.98 -22.83 11.30
C PRO A 83 10.52 -22.02 10.11
N ARG A 84 11.27 -22.70 9.23
CA ARG A 84 11.93 -22.05 8.10
C ARG A 84 10.92 -21.59 7.06
N SER A 85 10.41 -20.38 7.24
CA SER A 85 10.08 -19.49 6.14
C SER A 85 11.23 -19.51 5.12
N CYS A 86 10.89 -19.42 3.84
CA CYS A 86 11.83 -19.22 2.75
C CYS A 86 12.47 -17.81 2.77
N GLY A 87 12.13 -16.97 3.76
CA GLY A 87 12.75 -15.70 4.08
C GLY A 87 14.26 -15.70 3.89
N GLY A 88 14.74 -14.88 2.95
CA GLY A 88 16.17 -14.74 2.63
C GLY A 88 16.73 -15.76 1.62
N HIS A 89 16.00 -16.80 1.21
CA HIS A 89 16.42 -17.78 0.19
C HIS A 89 15.87 -17.48 -1.21
N HIS A 90 15.97 -16.22 -1.65
CA HIS A 90 15.54 -15.78 -2.98
C HIS A 90 16.72 -15.70 -3.96
N GLN A 91 16.42 -15.80 -5.27
CA GLN A 91 17.40 -15.61 -6.34
C GLN A 91 16.84 -14.67 -7.41
N GLY A 92 17.62 -13.66 -7.81
CA GLY A 92 17.26 -12.74 -8.88
C GLY A 92 18.06 -11.42 -8.82
N PRO A 93 18.09 -10.63 -9.90
CA PRO A 93 18.81 -9.34 -9.96
C PRO A 93 18.49 -8.32 -8.87
N ALA A 94 17.31 -8.37 -8.24
CA ALA A 94 16.92 -7.47 -7.15
C ALA A 94 17.35 -7.96 -5.75
N VAL A 95 17.78 -9.23 -5.63
CA VAL A 95 18.22 -9.83 -4.37
C VAL A 95 19.55 -9.22 -3.93
N GLY A 96 19.65 -8.83 -2.66
CA GLY A 96 20.84 -8.14 -2.13
C GLY A 96 20.86 -6.63 -2.37
N SER A 97 19.83 -6.05 -2.97
CA SER A 97 19.62 -4.59 -2.98
C SER A 97 19.29 -4.04 -1.58
N GLU A 98 19.50 -2.74 -1.37
CA GLU A 98 19.15 -2.05 -0.12
C GLU A 98 17.65 -2.22 0.21
N TYR A 99 16.76 -2.05 -0.77
CA TYR A 99 15.32 -2.22 -0.58
C TYR A 99 14.90 -3.67 -0.28
N PHE A 100 15.61 -4.65 -0.85
CA PHE A 100 15.41 -6.06 -0.49
C PHE A 100 15.75 -6.31 0.99
N HIS A 101 16.89 -5.80 1.47
CA HIS A 101 17.28 -5.91 2.88
C HIS A 101 16.30 -5.19 3.81
N ASN A 102 15.91 -3.96 3.47
CA ASN A 102 14.95 -3.17 4.24
C ASN A 102 13.57 -3.87 4.31
N ARG A 103 13.11 -4.50 3.22
CA ARG A 103 11.91 -5.37 3.23
C ARG A 103 12.09 -6.55 4.17
N THR A 104 13.23 -7.25 4.14
CA THR A 104 13.47 -8.39 5.04
C THR A 104 13.38 -7.98 6.50
N VAL A 105 14.07 -6.90 6.90
CA VAL A 105 14.03 -6.38 8.29
C VAL A 105 12.61 -5.99 8.71
N LEU A 106 11.85 -5.35 7.82
CA LEU A 106 10.43 -5.05 8.06
C LEU A 106 9.60 -6.33 8.23
N TYR A 107 9.78 -7.33 7.37
CA TYR A 107 8.99 -8.56 7.40
C TYR A 107 9.35 -9.42 8.61
N ASP A 108 10.61 -9.43 9.04
CA ASP A 108 11.07 -10.04 10.29
C ASP A 108 10.32 -9.44 11.49
N SER A 109 10.19 -8.10 11.54
CA SER A 109 9.44 -7.41 12.59
C SER A 109 7.92 -7.74 12.57
N LEU A 110 7.34 -7.93 11.39
CA LEU A 110 5.92 -8.31 11.23
C LEU A 110 5.66 -9.80 11.53
N SER A 111 6.66 -10.67 11.44
CA SER A 111 6.55 -12.10 11.80
C SER A 111 6.82 -12.40 13.28
N GLY A 112 7.11 -11.38 14.10
CA GLY A 112 7.34 -11.55 15.53
C GLY A 112 6.08 -12.02 16.31
N PRO A 113 6.23 -12.48 17.57
CA PRO A 113 5.10 -12.85 18.42
C PRO A 113 4.11 -11.69 18.58
N GLN A 114 2.83 -11.94 18.40
CA GLN A 114 1.77 -10.93 18.51
C GLN A 114 0.67 -11.36 19.48
N GLU A 115 0.20 -10.41 20.28
CA GLU A 115 -1.10 -10.53 20.94
C GLU A 115 -2.21 -10.19 19.94
N TYR A 116 -3.14 -11.12 19.76
CA TYR A 116 -4.24 -10.97 18.80
C TYR A 116 -5.35 -10.08 19.35
N SER A 117 -5.12 -8.76 19.35
CA SER A 117 -6.04 -7.74 19.88
C SER A 117 -7.44 -7.77 19.26
N PHE A 118 -7.60 -8.31 18.04
CA PHE A 118 -8.89 -8.52 17.40
C PHE A 118 -9.82 -9.44 18.21
N LEU A 119 -9.28 -10.46 18.90
CA LEU A 119 -10.07 -11.40 19.71
C LEU A 119 -10.68 -10.77 20.96
N SER A 120 -9.98 -9.79 21.56
CA SER A 120 -10.36 -9.17 22.84
C SER A 120 -11.07 -7.82 22.68
N SER A 121 -10.76 -7.07 21.63
CA SER A 121 -11.22 -5.69 21.44
C SER A 121 -12.08 -5.47 20.20
N GLY A 122 -12.08 -6.40 19.23
CA GLY A 122 -12.79 -6.26 17.96
C GLY A 122 -12.31 -5.09 17.08
N LYS A 123 -11.18 -4.46 17.41
CA LYS A 123 -10.56 -3.42 16.58
C LYS A 123 -9.96 -4.02 15.31
N THR A 124 -9.98 -3.25 14.24
CA THR A 124 -9.24 -3.54 13.01
C THR A 124 -8.19 -2.48 12.74
N SER A 125 -7.31 -2.78 11.78
CA SER A 125 -6.55 -1.79 11.03
C SER A 125 -7.39 -0.54 10.71
N GLN A 126 -6.83 0.66 10.85
CA GLN A 126 -7.44 1.94 10.43
C GLN A 126 -8.61 2.43 11.32
N SER A 127 -8.60 2.09 12.61
CA SER A 127 -9.54 2.62 13.63
C SER A 127 -11.02 2.24 13.47
N LEU A 128 -11.34 1.27 12.60
CA LEU A 128 -12.67 0.69 12.45
C LEU A 128 -12.82 -0.52 13.40
N LYS A 129 -14.05 -0.90 13.74
CA LYS A 129 -14.33 -2.18 14.42
C LYS A 129 -14.75 -3.23 13.40
N VAL A 130 -14.58 -4.51 13.74
CA VAL A 130 -15.13 -5.63 12.94
C VAL A 130 -16.64 -5.46 12.69
N SER A 131 -17.38 -5.02 13.71
CA SER A 131 -18.82 -4.72 13.61
C SER A 131 -19.17 -3.52 12.72
N ASP A 132 -18.19 -2.67 12.37
CA ASP A 132 -18.38 -1.57 11.42
C ASP A 132 -18.15 -2.02 9.97
N LEU A 133 -17.58 -3.20 9.76
CA LEU A 133 -17.16 -3.74 8.46
C LEU A 133 -17.97 -4.95 8.03
N PHE A 134 -18.47 -5.75 8.98
CA PHE A 134 -19.17 -7.00 8.69
C PHE A 134 -20.39 -7.21 9.58
N GLU A 135 -21.40 -7.85 9.01
CA GLU A 135 -22.57 -8.40 9.70
C GLU A 135 -22.76 -9.88 9.33
N GLU A 136 -23.59 -10.59 10.10
CA GLU A 136 -23.94 -11.98 9.81
C GLU A 136 -25.39 -12.04 9.33
N LYS A 137 -25.60 -12.53 8.10
CA LYS A 137 -26.92 -12.71 7.48
C LYS A 137 -27.05 -14.14 6.97
N ASP A 138 -28.14 -14.81 7.34
CA ASP A 138 -28.45 -16.20 6.95
C ASP A 138 -27.30 -17.20 7.18
N GLY A 139 -26.57 -17.03 8.29
CA GLY A 139 -25.41 -17.87 8.64
C GLY A 139 -24.18 -17.64 7.76
N LYS A 140 -24.12 -16.50 7.05
CA LYS A 140 -22.96 -16.07 6.24
C LYS A 140 -22.47 -14.72 6.72
N LEU A 141 -21.16 -14.53 6.62
CA LEU A 141 -20.55 -13.22 6.78
C LEU A 141 -20.78 -12.37 5.52
N VAL A 142 -21.23 -11.12 5.69
CA VAL A 142 -21.36 -10.16 4.57
C VAL A 142 -20.77 -8.79 4.95
N PRO A 143 -20.17 -8.06 3.99
CA PRO A 143 -19.58 -6.75 4.24
C PRO A 143 -20.66 -5.66 4.36
N ILE A 144 -20.44 -4.72 5.29
CA ILE A 144 -21.26 -3.51 5.45
C ILE A 144 -20.68 -2.41 4.55
N LEU A 145 -21.11 -2.40 3.29
CA LEU A 145 -20.67 -1.40 2.31
C LEU A 145 -21.14 0.02 2.69
N LYS A 146 -20.21 0.97 2.74
CA LYS A 146 -20.45 2.37 3.14
C LYS A 146 -20.00 3.32 2.03
N GLU A 147 -20.96 3.85 1.28
CA GLU A 147 -20.73 4.79 0.19
C GLU A 147 -19.90 6.01 0.61
N GLN A 148 -18.91 6.35 -0.22
CA GLN A 148 -18.04 7.51 -0.05
C GLN A 148 -18.45 8.64 -0.99
N LYS A 149 -18.60 9.86 -0.45
CA LYS A 149 -18.87 11.07 -1.25
C LYS A 149 -17.69 11.48 -2.15
N VAL A 150 -16.49 11.04 -1.80
CA VAL A 150 -15.25 11.24 -2.54
C VAL A 150 -14.60 9.88 -2.66
N ALA A 151 -14.43 9.40 -3.89
CA ALA A 151 -13.79 8.10 -4.11
C ALA A 151 -12.37 8.08 -3.52
N VAL A 152 -12.04 6.97 -2.88
CA VAL A 152 -10.63 6.59 -2.68
C VAL A 152 -10.09 6.26 -4.07
N ARG A 153 -8.88 6.73 -4.41
CA ARG A 153 -8.30 6.54 -5.74
C ARG A 153 -6.94 5.89 -5.61
N ALA A 154 -6.92 4.58 -5.78
CA ALA A 154 -5.79 3.72 -5.51
C ALA A 154 -5.05 3.33 -6.79
N ASN A 155 -3.72 3.26 -6.70
CA ASN A 155 -2.85 2.65 -7.70
C ASN A 155 -2.30 1.38 -7.08
N VAL A 156 -2.65 0.22 -7.63
CA VAL A 156 -2.32 -1.09 -7.06
C VAL A 156 -1.76 -2.01 -8.14
N LEU A 157 -0.79 -2.86 -7.79
CA LEU A 157 -0.39 -3.97 -8.67
C LEU A 157 -1.39 -5.09 -8.53
N HIS A 158 -1.93 -5.59 -9.63
CA HIS A 158 -2.84 -6.74 -9.62
C HIS A 158 -2.03 -8.04 -9.69
N VAL A 159 -2.40 -9.02 -8.86
CA VAL A 159 -1.86 -10.38 -8.89
C VAL A 159 -2.57 -11.14 -10.01
N ASP A 160 -1.86 -11.94 -10.81
CA ASP A 160 -2.50 -12.73 -11.87
C ASP A 160 -3.60 -13.64 -11.28
N ARG A 161 -4.76 -13.63 -11.95
CA ARG A 161 -5.95 -14.38 -11.59
C ARG A 161 -5.65 -15.84 -11.24
N LYS A 162 -4.83 -16.52 -12.03
CA LYS A 162 -4.56 -17.96 -11.88
C LYS A 162 -3.80 -18.23 -10.58
N GLU A 163 -2.71 -17.51 -10.33
CA GLU A 163 -1.92 -17.64 -9.11
C GLU A 163 -2.72 -17.15 -7.87
N ALA A 164 -3.50 -16.06 -7.99
CA ALA A 164 -4.38 -15.57 -6.92
C ALA A 164 -5.42 -16.62 -6.49
N HIS A 165 -6.08 -17.28 -7.45
CA HIS A 165 -7.03 -18.36 -7.17
C HIS A 165 -6.36 -19.56 -6.50
N GLN A 166 -5.14 -19.94 -6.92
CA GLN A 166 -4.40 -21.03 -6.28
C GLN A 166 -4.07 -20.72 -4.81
N MET A 167 -3.61 -19.49 -4.53
CA MET A 167 -3.35 -19.04 -3.14
C MET A 167 -4.65 -19.04 -2.32
N TYR A 168 -5.75 -18.47 -2.83
CA TYR A 168 -7.05 -18.47 -2.16
C TYR A 168 -7.51 -19.88 -1.76
N GLN A 169 -7.42 -20.87 -2.66
CA GLN A 169 -7.83 -22.24 -2.35
C GLN A 169 -6.95 -22.86 -1.25
N THR A 170 -5.64 -22.60 -1.26
CA THR A 170 -4.73 -23.05 -0.20
C THR A 170 -5.06 -22.38 1.14
N VAL A 171 -5.27 -21.06 1.16
CA VAL A 171 -5.64 -20.31 2.38
C VAL A 171 -6.95 -20.85 2.96
N LYS A 172 -7.98 -21.02 2.13
CA LYS A 172 -9.28 -21.54 2.54
C LYS A 172 -9.21 -22.98 3.03
N ARG A 173 -8.45 -23.85 2.35
CA ARG A 173 -8.20 -25.24 2.78
C ARG A 173 -7.54 -25.30 4.16
N ILE A 174 -6.50 -24.49 4.38
CA ILE A 174 -5.74 -24.51 5.64
C ILE A 174 -6.61 -23.98 6.78
N LEU A 175 -7.20 -22.79 6.67
CA LEU A 175 -8.03 -22.23 7.74
C LEU A 175 -9.26 -23.12 8.06
N SER A 176 -9.87 -23.74 7.04
CA SER A 176 -10.97 -24.70 7.28
C SER A 176 -10.54 -25.92 8.09
N ARG A 177 -9.31 -26.44 7.91
CA ARG A 177 -8.77 -27.57 8.70
C ARG A 177 -8.52 -27.20 10.17
N TYR A 178 -8.15 -25.95 10.45
CA TYR A 178 -8.06 -25.42 11.82
C TYR A 178 -9.43 -25.08 12.44
N GLY A 179 -10.53 -25.39 11.76
CA GLY A 179 -11.90 -25.26 12.28
C GLY A 179 -12.52 -23.87 12.08
N PHE A 180 -11.88 -22.97 11.34
CA PHE A 180 -12.46 -21.65 11.03
C PHE A 180 -13.60 -21.79 10.01
N GLY A 181 -14.84 -21.57 10.46
CA GLY A 181 -16.05 -21.64 9.64
C GLY A 181 -16.33 -20.40 8.79
N ASP A 182 -17.36 -20.47 7.94
CA ASP A 182 -17.74 -19.42 6.97
C ASP A 182 -18.16 -18.08 7.59
N THR A 183 -18.42 -18.02 8.90
CA THR A 183 -18.70 -16.78 9.65
C THR A 183 -17.54 -16.32 10.53
N ALA A 184 -16.44 -17.07 10.56
CA ALA A 184 -15.23 -16.76 11.32
C ALA A 184 -14.16 -16.06 10.49
N VAL A 185 -14.20 -16.18 9.16
CA VAL A 185 -13.19 -15.63 8.24
C VAL A 185 -13.84 -14.94 7.05
N TRP A 186 -13.49 -13.68 6.82
CA TRP A 186 -13.66 -13.03 5.52
C TRP A 186 -12.52 -13.46 4.61
N TYR A 187 -12.82 -14.19 3.54
CA TYR A 187 -11.84 -14.48 2.49
C TYR A 187 -11.91 -13.39 1.44
N GLN A 188 -10.79 -12.72 1.18
CA GLN A 188 -10.71 -11.72 0.12
C GLN A 188 -11.00 -12.37 -1.24
N ASP A 189 -11.76 -11.71 -2.12
CA ASP A 189 -11.97 -12.16 -3.50
C ASP A 189 -10.61 -12.29 -4.23
N PRO A 190 -10.23 -13.47 -4.76
CA PRO A 190 -8.99 -13.65 -5.51
C PRO A 190 -8.92 -12.81 -6.80
N ASP A 191 -10.04 -12.44 -7.41
CA ASP A 191 -10.04 -11.48 -8.53
C ASP A 191 -9.68 -10.05 -8.10
N MET A 192 -9.66 -9.79 -6.78
CA MET A 192 -9.29 -8.53 -6.16
C MET A 192 -7.92 -8.57 -5.47
N TYR A 193 -7.14 -9.64 -5.60
CA TYR A 193 -5.79 -9.71 -5.02
C TYR A 193 -4.86 -8.67 -5.63
N HIS A 194 -4.27 -7.84 -4.77
CA HIS A 194 -3.47 -6.69 -5.17
C HIS A 194 -2.34 -6.37 -4.19
N MET A 195 -1.48 -5.42 -4.56
CA MET A 195 -0.47 -4.79 -3.71
C MET A 195 -0.51 -3.27 -3.88
N SER A 196 -0.75 -2.52 -2.80
CA SER A 196 -0.97 -1.07 -2.87
C SER A 196 0.32 -0.29 -3.11
N LEU A 197 0.32 0.61 -4.11
CA LEU A 197 1.46 1.46 -4.46
C LEU A 197 1.27 2.93 -4.09
N TRP A 198 0.17 3.57 -4.51
CA TRP A 198 -0.05 5.00 -4.26
C TRP A 198 -1.53 5.39 -4.27
N HIS A 199 -2.00 6.10 -3.24
CA HIS A 199 -3.35 6.68 -3.24
C HIS A 199 -3.29 8.15 -3.68
N ALA A 200 -4.05 8.50 -4.73
CA ALA A 200 -4.34 9.88 -5.11
C ALA A 200 -5.43 10.51 -4.22
N SER A 201 -6.19 9.69 -3.48
CA SER A 201 -7.19 10.05 -2.48
C SER A 201 -7.38 8.86 -1.56
N HIS A 202 -7.49 9.05 -0.23
CA HIS A 202 -7.83 7.96 0.70
C HIS A 202 -8.78 8.44 1.81
N HIS A 203 -9.55 7.53 2.43
CA HIS A 203 -10.64 7.89 3.35
C HIS A 203 -10.24 8.76 4.56
N LEU A 204 -8.98 8.77 5.01
CA LEU A 204 -8.47 9.67 6.06
C LEU A 204 -8.08 11.08 5.57
N ASP A 205 -7.90 11.26 4.26
CA ASP A 205 -7.53 12.51 3.58
C ASP A 205 -8.14 12.48 2.16
N PRO A 206 -9.48 12.66 2.07
CA PRO A 206 -10.20 12.52 0.81
C PRO A 206 -9.91 13.72 -0.10
N VAL A 207 -9.39 13.46 -1.30
CA VAL A 207 -9.05 14.49 -2.29
C VAL A 207 -10.09 14.48 -3.41
N PRO A 208 -11.04 15.44 -3.46
CA PRO A 208 -12.03 15.49 -4.54
C PRO A 208 -11.39 15.72 -5.90
N ALA A 209 -11.86 14.99 -6.92
CA ALA A 209 -11.44 15.16 -8.31
C ALA A 209 -12.67 15.13 -9.24
N SER A 210 -12.70 16.04 -10.18
CA SER A 210 -13.62 16.03 -11.33
C SER A 210 -13.19 14.96 -12.35
N PRO A 211 -14.07 14.55 -13.29
CA PRO A 211 -13.72 13.60 -14.35
C PRO A 211 -12.50 14.03 -15.18
N ARG A 212 -12.29 15.34 -15.35
CA ARG A 212 -11.10 15.89 -16.04
C ARG A 212 -9.82 15.66 -15.23
N GLU A 213 -9.88 15.82 -13.91
CA GLU A 213 -8.73 15.63 -13.02
C GLU A 213 -8.41 14.13 -12.88
N VAL A 214 -9.41 13.27 -12.77
CA VAL A 214 -9.25 11.80 -12.88
C VAL A 214 -8.59 11.41 -14.21
N GLY A 215 -9.00 12.01 -15.33
CA GLY A 215 -8.36 11.79 -16.62
C GLY A 215 -6.87 12.21 -16.65
N LEU A 216 -6.50 13.30 -15.98
CA LEU A 216 -5.10 13.73 -15.83
C LEU A 216 -4.30 12.81 -14.90
N GLU A 217 -4.90 12.34 -13.80
CA GLU A 217 -4.31 11.33 -12.92
C GLU A 217 -4.00 10.04 -13.70
N ILE A 218 -4.95 9.53 -14.49
CA ILE A 218 -4.77 8.34 -15.35
C ILE A 218 -3.65 8.55 -16.38
N VAL A 219 -3.57 9.72 -17.03
CA VAL A 219 -2.46 10.04 -17.96
C VAL A 219 -1.10 10.05 -17.24
N GLY A 220 -1.03 10.66 -16.06
CA GLY A 220 0.19 10.67 -15.24
C GLY A 220 0.64 9.27 -14.83
N VAL A 221 -0.29 8.42 -14.41
CA VAL A 221 -0.02 7.02 -14.06
C VAL A 221 0.39 6.21 -15.29
N THR A 222 -0.24 6.43 -16.46
CA THR A 222 0.13 5.78 -17.72
C THR A 222 1.58 6.10 -18.12
N GLN A 223 2.05 7.33 -17.90
CA GLN A 223 3.46 7.70 -18.13
C GLN A 223 4.44 7.00 -17.17
N VAL A 224 3.97 6.59 -15.98
CA VAL A 224 4.74 5.80 -15.02
C VAL A 224 4.74 4.31 -15.43
N THR A 225 3.59 3.72 -15.72
CA THR A 225 3.50 2.30 -16.14
C THR A 225 4.23 2.03 -17.45
N HIS A 226 4.23 3.01 -18.36
CA HIS A 226 5.01 2.95 -19.59
C HIS A 226 6.51 2.72 -19.33
N LYS A 227 7.09 3.38 -18.32
CA LYS A 227 8.52 3.30 -17.98
C LYS A 227 8.85 2.15 -17.03
N ALA A 228 7.84 1.62 -16.34
CA ALA A 228 8.00 0.51 -15.42
C ALA A 228 8.00 -0.84 -16.14
N CYS A 229 8.84 -1.75 -15.69
CA CYS A 229 8.88 -3.14 -16.13
C CYS A 229 8.00 -4.03 -15.24
N PRO A 230 7.39 -5.10 -15.79
CA PRO A 230 6.72 -6.14 -15.01
C PRO A 230 7.59 -6.65 -13.84
N LEU A 231 6.97 -6.81 -12.67
CA LEU A 231 7.67 -7.21 -11.45
C LEU A 231 7.52 -8.73 -11.27
N ARG A 232 8.62 -9.47 -11.34
CA ARG A 232 8.66 -10.85 -10.84
C ARG A 232 8.89 -10.79 -9.33
N VAL A 233 7.92 -11.31 -8.59
CA VAL A 233 7.94 -11.36 -7.13
C VAL A 233 7.90 -12.79 -6.62
N SER A 234 8.37 -12.98 -5.39
CA SER A 234 8.34 -14.24 -4.64
C SER A 234 7.68 -13.97 -3.29
N LEU A 235 6.77 -14.85 -2.87
CA LEU A 235 6.20 -14.76 -1.53
C LEU A 235 7.30 -15.12 -0.51
N ASP A 236 7.71 -14.14 0.29
CA ASP A 236 8.78 -14.27 1.29
C ASP A 236 8.28 -14.92 2.57
N ARG A 237 7.05 -14.56 2.99
CA ARG A 237 6.36 -15.19 4.12
C ARG A 237 4.87 -14.87 4.16
N VAL A 238 4.13 -15.63 4.95
CA VAL A 238 2.75 -15.32 5.37
C VAL A 238 2.75 -14.97 6.85
N VAL A 239 2.05 -13.89 7.23
CA VAL A 239 1.89 -13.47 8.63
C VAL A 239 0.42 -13.26 8.97
N LEU A 240 0.05 -13.51 10.22
CA LEU A 240 -1.24 -13.12 10.78
C LEU A 240 -1.04 -11.91 11.68
N THR A 241 -1.74 -10.82 11.41
CA THR A 241 -1.66 -9.58 12.20
C THR A 241 -2.47 -9.68 13.50
N SER A 242 -2.12 -8.85 14.49
CA SER A 242 -2.86 -8.58 15.73
C SER A 242 -4.32 -8.16 15.48
N THR A 243 -4.59 -7.59 14.30
CA THR A 243 -5.90 -7.15 13.80
C THR A 243 -6.62 -8.21 12.94
N GLY A 244 -6.11 -9.45 12.93
CA GLY A 244 -6.72 -10.63 12.32
C GLY A 244 -6.48 -10.79 10.82
N VAL A 245 -5.62 -10.01 10.18
CA VAL A 245 -5.38 -10.09 8.72
C VAL A 245 -4.32 -11.12 8.41
N VAL A 246 -4.62 -12.06 7.51
CA VAL A 246 -3.64 -12.95 6.90
C VAL A 246 -3.01 -12.22 5.71
N LEU A 247 -1.75 -11.84 5.84
CA LEU A 247 -0.98 -11.11 4.83
C LEU A 247 0.08 -12.02 4.20
N GLY A 248 0.09 -12.09 2.87
CA GLY A 248 1.27 -12.51 2.13
C GLY A 248 2.24 -11.34 1.95
N LEU A 249 3.50 -11.49 2.35
CA LEU A 249 4.56 -10.49 2.21
C LEU A 249 5.52 -10.90 1.08
N TRP A 250 5.82 -9.99 0.15
CA TRP A 250 6.48 -10.32 -1.11
C TRP A 250 7.85 -9.65 -1.25
N GLN A 251 8.82 -10.39 -1.78
CA GLN A 251 10.12 -9.87 -2.22
C GLN A 251 10.17 -9.73 -3.74
N LEU A 252 10.90 -8.71 -4.20
CA LEU A 252 11.20 -8.52 -5.62
C LEU A 252 12.35 -9.44 -6.05
N LEU A 253 12.18 -10.15 -7.16
CA LEU A 253 13.24 -10.91 -7.82
C LEU A 253 13.85 -10.14 -9.00
N SER A 254 13.00 -9.50 -9.81
CA SER A 254 13.40 -8.65 -10.96
C SER A 254 12.26 -7.76 -11.41
N GLY A 255 12.56 -6.66 -12.11
CA GLY A 255 11.58 -5.69 -12.61
C GLY A 255 11.87 -4.30 -12.07
N THR A 256 10.89 -3.40 -12.12
CA THR A 256 11.01 -2.09 -11.46
C THR A 256 10.81 -2.21 -9.96
N GLU A 257 11.68 -1.58 -9.17
CA GLU A 257 11.56 -1.56 -7.71
C GLU A 257 10.28 -0.83 -7.25
N PRO A 258 9.42 -1.46 -6.42
CA PRO A 258 8.26 -0.82 -5.81
C PRO A 258 8.52 0.56 -5.22
N PHE A 259 9.62 0.76 -4.49
CA PHE A 259 9.94 2.07 -3.92
C PHE A 259 10.14 3.16 -5.00
N ASP A 260 10.85 2.85 -6.09
CA ASP A 260 11.03 3.77 -7.21
C ASP A 260 9.73 4.02 -7.97
N LEU A 261 8.89 2.98 -8.09
CA LEU A 261 7.56 3.09 -8.69
C LEU A 261 6.65 4.02 -7.88
N ARG A 262 6.69 3.91 -6.54
CA ARG A 262 6.00 4.84 -5.61
C ARG A 262 6.50 6.27 -5.74
N GLN A 263 7.82 6.48 -5.84
CA GLN A 263 8.36 7.83 -6.09
C GLN A 263 7.88 8.42 -7.42
N GLN A 264 7.80 7.60 -8.47
CA GLN A 264 7.30 8.04 -9.76
C GLN A 264 5.81 8.38 -9.72
N LEU A 265 4.99 7.57 -9.04
CA LEU A 265 3.57 7.87 -8.81
C LEU A 265 3.40 9.19 -8.04
N ARG A 266 4.11 9.40 -6.92
CA ARG A 266 4.08 10.67 -6.16
C ARG A 266 4.42 11.89 -7.03
N LYS A 267 5.41 11.78 -7.93
CA LYS A 267 5.82 12.87 -8.84
C LYS A 267 4.75 13.19 -9.90
N ASN A 268 3.95 12.21 -10.32
CA ASN A 268 2.92 12.36 -11.36
C ASN A 268 1.50 12.56 -10.80
N LEU A 269 1.30 12.39 -9.49
CA LEU A 269 0.04 12.60 -8.78
C LEU A 269 0.19 13.72 -7.72
N PRO A 270 0.50 14.97 -8.11
CA PRO A 270 0.92 16.03 -7.18
C PRO A 270 -0.15 16.51 -6.19
N ARG A 271 -1.38 16.00 -6.29
CA ARG A 271 -2.50 16.27 -5.38
C ARG A 271 -2.79 15.14 -4.38
N SER A 272 -2.04 14.03 -4.44
CA SER A 272 -2.22 12.93 -3.49
C SER A 272 -1.93 13.34 -2.06
N PRO A 273 -2.58 12.73 -1.05
CA PRO A 273 -2.19 12.84 0.36
C PRO A 273 -0.67 12.69 0.57
N GLU A 274 -0.09 13.57 1.40
CA GLU A 274 1.36 13.56 1.64
C GLU A 274 1.82 12.29 2.35
N THR A 275 1.02 11.86 3.33
CA THR A 275 1.15 10.60 4.07
C THR A 275 0.45 9.49 3.30
N GLN A 276 1.01 8.28 3.31
CA GLN A 276 0.39 7.11 2.70
C GLN A 276 0.19 6.01 3.75
N LEU A 277 -0.75 5.11 3.46
CA LEU A 277 -1.25 4.08 4.37
C LEU A 277 -0.50 2.74 4.19
N TYR A 278 0.83 2.78 4.14
CA TYR A 278 1.73 1.61 4.10
C TYR A 278 3.19 2.05 4.20
N ASP A 279 4.08 1.12 4.55
CA ASP A 279 5.53 1.36 4.50
C ASP A 279 6.04 1.50 3.04
N PRO A 280 6.94 2.45 2.74
CA PRO A 280 7.44 2.69 1.38
C PRO A 280 8.12 1.52 0.68
N VAL A 281 8.69 0.52 1.38
CA VAL A 281 9.34 -0.64 0.74
C VAL A 281 8.48 -1.90 0.71
N MET A 282 7.46 -2.00 1.57
CA MET A 282 6.57 -3.16 1.69
C MET A 282 5.85 -3.51 0.39
N LEU A 283 5.76 -4.79 0.07
CA LEU A 283 4.78 -5.37 -0.85
C LEU A 283 3.98 -6.42 -0.08
N HIS A 284 2.66 -6.30 -0.08
CA HIS A 284 1.79 -7.27 0.58
C HIS A 284 0.50 -7.49 -0.20
N THR A 285 -0.12 -8.65 0.02
CA THR A 285 -1.48 -8.97 -0.40
C THR A 285 -2.26 -9.48 0.81
N SER A 286 -3.46 -8.95 1.03
CA SER A 286 -4.38 -9.47 2.04
C SER A 286 -5.11 -10.68 1.49
N PHE A 287 -4.92 -11.86 2.11
CA PHE A 287 -5.57 -13.10 1.66
C PHE A 287 -6.92 -13.34 2.35
N ALA A 288 -7.00 -13.02 3.64
CA ALA A 288 -8.17 -13.21 4.46
C ALA A 288 -8.13 -12.33 5.71
N ARG A 289 -9.26 -12.19 6.41
CA ARG A 289 -9.35 -11.61 7.74
C ARG A 289 -10.13 -12.55 8.66
N ILE A 290 -9.45 -13.05 9.69
CA ILE A 290 -10.04 -13.80 10.80
C ILE A 290 -10.77 -12.81 11.72
N LEU A 291 -12.04 -13.09 12.01
CA LEU A 291 -12.93 -12.25 12.80
C LEU A 291 -13.34 -12.90 14.13
N LYS A 292 -13.36 -14.23 14.17
CA LYS A 292 -13.76 -15.04 15.31
C LYS A 292 -12.82 -16.25 15.43
N GLY A 293 -12.78 -16.89 16.60
CA GLY A 293 -12.12 -18.19 16.76
C GLY A 293 -12.80 -19.31 15.96
N PRO A 294 -12.17 -20.50 15.84
CA PRO A 294 -12.74 -21.65 15.17
C PRO A 294 -13.97 -22.20 15.89
N ASP A 295 -14.79 -22.96 15.14
CA ASP A 295 -15.99 -23.63 15.66
C ASP A 295 -15.61 -24.66 16.74
N SER A 296 -16.08 -24.46 17.97
CA SER A 296 -15.87 -25.39 19.10
C SER A 296 -16.37 -26.82 18.86
N ARG A 297 -17.15 -27.05 17.79
CA ARG A 297 -17.72 -28.35 17.39
C ARG A 297 -16.88 -29.11 16.35
N LYS A 298 -15.83 -28.49 15.80
CA LYS A 298 -14.95 -29.09 14.76
C LYS A 298 -13.49 -29.25 15.21
N GLY A 299 -13.19 -28.99 16.48
CA GLY A 299 -11.83 -28.97 17.00
C GLY A 299 -11.09 -30.29 16.83
N VAL A 300 -9.90 -30.23 16.24
CA VAL A 300 -8.90 -31.29 16.34
C VAL A 300 -8.39 -31.31 17.79
N GLY A 301 -8.75 -32.36 18.53
CA GLY A 301 -8.23 -32.61 19.86
C GLY A 301 -8.98 -31.88 20.99
N ASN A 302 -9.51 -32.67 21.93
CA ASN A 302 -9.71 -32.20 23.29
C ASN A 302 -8.34 -31.92 23.91
N GLU A 303 -7.93 -30.66 23.98
CA GLU A 303 -7.11 -30.12 25.07
C GLU A 303 -7.21 -28.59 25.05
N SER A 304 -6.88 -27.95 26.18
CA SER A 304 -7.06 -26.50 26.39
C SER A 304 -6.00 -25.66 25.67
N GLY A 305 -5.94 -25.77 24.35
CA GLY A 305 -5.08 -24.97 23.49
C GLY A 305 -5.47 -23.49 23.58
N ASN A 306 -4.51 -22.64 23.93
CA ASN A 306 -4.68 -21.19 23.83
C ASN A 306 -5.00 -20.83 22.37
N MET A 307 -6.05 -20.02 22.14
CA MET A 307 -6.44 -19.51 20.82
C MET A 307 -5.25 -18.95 20.02
N ALA A 308 -4.31 -18.31 20.71
CA ALA A 308 -3.10 -17.79 20.09
C ALA A 308 -2.18 -18.88 19.51
N SER A 309 -2.16 -20.10 20.07
CA SER A 309 -1.40 -21.22 19.48
C SER A 309 -2.06 -21.72 18.20
N VAL A 310 -3.40 -21.90 18.20
CA VAL A 310 -4.15 -22.31 17.00
C VAL A 310 -3.96 -21.31 15.85
N LEU A 311 -4.03 -20.01 16.16
CA LEU A 311 -3.80 -18.94 15.18
C LEU A 311 -2.36 -18.91 14.66
N ARG A 312 -1.36 -19.11 15.54
CA ARG A 312 0.06 -19.22 15.16
C ARG A 312 0.32 -20.45 14.29
N GLU A 313 -0.15 -21.62 14.70
CA GLU A 313 0.03 -22.88 13.94
C GLU A 313 -0.62 -22.78 12.55
N ALA A 314 -1.80 -22.18 12.45
CA ALA A 314 -2.44 -21.90 11.17
C ALA A 314 -1.61 -20.94 10.30
N ALA A 315 -1.03 -19.87 10.89
CA ALA A 315 -0.14 -18.95 10.18
C ALA A 315 1.18 -19.63 9.75
N GLU A 316 1.75 -20.51 10.57
CA GLU A 316 2.96 -21.28 10.25
C GLU A 316 2.71 -22.32 9.14
N GLU A 317 1.55 -22.98 9.10
CA GLU A 317 1.20 -23.88 7.98
C GLU A 317 0.93 -23.08 6.70
N LEU A 318 0.24 -21.93 6.79
CA LEU A 318 0.03 -21.01 5.66
C LEU A 318 1.36 -20.51 5.08
N ASP A 319 2.30 -20.09 5.94
CA ASP A 319 3.63 -19.66 5.55
C ASP A 319 4.35 -20.78 4.79
N LYS A 320 4.49 -21.95 5.43
CA LYS A 320 5.17 -23.11 4.86
C LYS A 320 4.60 -23.58 3.52
N GLU A 321 3.27 -23.57 3.35
CA GLU A 321 2.61 -24.07 2.13
C GLU A 321 2.62 -23.06 0.98
N LEU A 322 2.73 -21.76 1.27
CA LEU A 322 2.70 -20.70 0.24
C LEU A 322 4.09 -20.10 -0.05
N CYS A 323 5.08 -20.27 0.81
CA CYS A 323 6.40 -19.65 0.66
C CYS A 323 7.07 -20.01 -0.67
N GLY A 324 7.71 -19.02 -1.31
CA GLY A 324 8.40 -19.20 -2.58
C GLY A 324 7.46 -19.26 -3.79
N THR A 325 6.15 -19.11 -3.60
CA THR A 325 5.20 -18.88 -4.69
C THR A 325 5.64 -17.65 -5.48
N GLN A 326 5.94 -17.82 -6.77
CA GLN A 326 6.32 -16.71 -7.66
C GLN A 326 5.14 -16.29 -8.53
N THR A 327 5.04 -15.00 -8.80
CA THR A 327 4.10 -14.44 -9.79
C THR A 327 4.75 -13.26 -10.52
N THR A 328 4.15 -12.85 -11.64
CA THR A 328 4.59 -11.69 -12.44
C THR A 328 3.49 -10.65 -12.45
N LEU A 329 3.73 -9.53 -11.79
CA LEU A 329 2.83 -8.39 -11.74
C LEU A 329 3.06 -7.55 -13.02
N SER A 330 2.21 -7.74 -14.02
CA SER A 330 2.31 -7.12 -15.35
C SER A 330 1.41 -5.89 -15.51
N THR A 331 0.46 -5.67 -14.60
CA THR A 331 -0.58 -4.64 -14.70
C THR A 331 -0.71 -3.87 -13.40
N LEU A 332 -0.69 -2.55 -13.51
CA LEU A 332 -1.15 -1.65 -12.46
C LEU A 332 -2.61 -1.31 -12.72
N LEU A 333 -3.45 -1.36 -11.69
CA LEU A 333 -4.82 -0.86 -11.73
C LEU A 333 -4.85 0.52 -11.09
N TYR A 334 -5.36 1.51 -11.84
CA TYR A 334 -5.90 2.73 -11.25
C TYR A 334 -7.37 2.45 -10.93
N VAL A 335 -7.76 2.58 -9.66
CA VAL A 335 -9.09 2.18 -9.17
C VAL A 335 -9.73 3.33 -8.41
N GLU A 336 -10.94 3.71 -8.81
CA GLU A 336 -11.82 4.56 -8.01
C GLU A 336 -12.71 3.67 -7.14
N GLU A 337 -12.53 3.69 -5.83
CA GLU A 337 -13.34 2.96 -4.84
C GLU A 337 -14.44 3.87 -4.31
N TRP A 338 -15.71 3.49 -4.54
CA TRP A 338 -16.90 4.26 -4.19
C TRP A 338 -17.53 3.84 -2.86
N ASP A 339 -17.11 2.70 -2.31
CA ASP A 339 -17.45 2.25 -0.97
C ASP A 339 -16.17 2.20 -0.11
N LEU A 340 -16.33 2.35 1.21
CA LEU A 340 -15.21 2.30 2.16
C LEU A 340 -14.52 0.94 2.07
N LEU A 341 -13.23 0.94 1.74
CA LEU A 341 -12.41 -0.27 1.54
C LEU A 341 -13.00 -1.21 0.46
N ALA A 342 -13.56 -0.66 -0.63
CA ALA A 342 -14.20 -1.43 -1.69
C ALA A 342 -13.30 -2.54 -2.28
N LEU A 343 -12.00 -2.29 -2.45
CA LEU A 343 -11.04 -3.32 -2.88
C LEU A 343 -10.92 -4.50 -1.92
N ALA A 344 -11.23 -4.30 -0.63
CA ALA A 344 -11.06 -5.30 0.43
C ALA A 344 -12.38 -5.96 0.88
N LEU A 345 -13.53 -5.40 0.48
CA LEU A 345 -14.88 -5.75 0.96
C LEU A 345 -15.87 -5.96 -0.18
N ASP A 346 -15.38 -6.21 -1.40
CA ASP A 346 -16.17 -6.42 -2.63
C ASP A 346 -17.17 -5.29 -2.92
N GLY A 347 -16.72 -4.05 -2.66
CA GLY A 347 -17.50 -2.83 -2.89
C GLY A 347 -17.44 -2.33 -4.33
N ARG A 348 -18.18 -1.26 -4.62
CA ARG A 348 -18.24 -0.66 -5.97
C ARG A 348 -16.90 -0.01 -6.33
N ILE A 349 -16.35 -0.42 -7.47
CA ILE A 349 -15.10 0.11 -8.03
C ILE A 349 -15.22 0.50 -9.51
N THR A 350 -14.42 1.48 -9.93
CA THR A 350 -14.15 1.79 -11.35
C THR A 350 -12.66 1.50 -11.64
N PRO A 351 -12.30 0.31 -12.14
CA PRO A 351 -10.91 -0.02 -12.48
C PRO A 351 -10.51 0.48 -13.88
N ARG A 352 -9.23 0.80 -14.04
CA ARG A 352 -8.55 1.09 -15.30
C ARG A 352 -7.23 0.31 -15.33
N LEU A 353 -7.10 -0.58 -16.33
CA LEU A 353 -5.94 -1.45 -16.49
C LEU A 353 -4.82 -0.68 -17.21
N LEU A 354 -3.66 -0.59 -16.57
CA LEU A 354 -2.48 0.13 -17.08
C LEU A 354 -1.28 -0.85 -17.10
N PRO A 355 -1.02 -1.51 -18.24
CA PRO A 355 0.10 -2.46 -18.37
C PRO A 355 1.46 -1.81 -18.11
N LEU A 356 2.36 -2.58 -17.50
CA LEU A 356 3.77 -2.21 -17.31
C LEU A 356 4.55 -2.58 -18.58
N ARG A 357 5.20 -1.61 -19.23
CA ARG A 357 5.68 -1.74 -20.63
C ARG A 357 7.20 -1.68 -20.84
N CYS A 358 8.04 -1.56 -19.81
CA CYS A 358 9.50 -1.47 -19.96
C CYS A 358 10.03 -0.38 -20.95
N GLY A 359 9.22 0.63 -21.28
CA GLY A 359 9.53 1.65 -22.29
C GLY A 359 9.12 1.33 -23.72
N GLU A 360 8.43 0.21 -23.98
CA GLU A 360 7.85 -0.11 -25.31
C GLU A 360 6.93 1.02 -25.80
N PRO A 361 7.04 1.47 -27.07
CA PRO A 361 6.29 2.60 -27.59
C PRO A 361 4.77 2.56 -27.31
N ILE A 362 4.19 3.72 -27.03
CA ILE A 362 2.73 3.89 -27.06
C ILE A 362 2.27 3.76 -28.52
N THR A 363 1.69 2.62 -28.85
CA THR A 363 0.96 2.35 -30.09
C THR A 363 -0.46 2.90 -30.06
#